data_AF-A0A0S4JNM1-F1
#
_entry.id   AF-A0A0S4JNM1-F1
#
_cell.length_a   1.000
_cell.length_b   1.000
_cell.length_c   1.000
_cell.angle_alpha   90.00
_cell.angle_beta   90.00
_cell.angle_gamma   90.00
#
_symmetry.space_group_name_H-M   'P 1'
#
loop_
_entity.id
_entity.type
_entity.pdbx_description
1 polymer ?
#
loop_
_entity_poly.entity_id
_entity_poly.type
_entity_poly.pdbx_seq_one_letter_code
_entity_poly.pdbx_strand_id
1 'polypeptide(L)'
;MAALEISVPELVANYGASGLFEKIAAHIPAERGSRFSGDIYNIALYIQRSKNENVVCYAADFEDAAAGVLKPSAPIDAYWLDIDPEYVTATREKGQLHDRCELNLIDRTMAYGHSASEPKDASGVTYYDVKFVAISRKMQYLAIRGGINGNTFTPVFVSVIGGQASVATRIYVKSTEPKHFWNLPSVEYVELFGVSIATGEATYEKITSA
;
A
#
# COMPACT_ATOMS: atom_id res chain seq x y z
N MET A 1 3.89 22.00 17.15
CA MET A 1 3.56 22.14 15.73
C MET A 1 2.44 21.17 15.44
N ALA A 2 1.30 21.63 14.91
CA ALA A 2 0.28 20.71 14.42
C ALA A 2 0.90 19.88 13.28
N ALA A 3 0.73 18.56 13.29
CA ALA A 3 1.12 17.75 12.15
C ALA A 3 0.35 18.29 10.93
N LEU A 4 1.06 18.51 9.83
CA LEU A 4 0.43 18.88 8.56
C LEU A 4 -0.46 17.68 8.17
N GLU A 5 -1.78 17.80 8.31
CA GLU A 5 -2.72 16.74 7.91
C GLU A 5 -3.16 16.97 6.47
N ILE A 6 -2.29 16.69 5.48
CA ILE A 6 -2.74 16.75 4.09
C ILE A 6 -3.67 15.57 3.80
N SER A 7 -4.87 15.88 3.31
CA SER A 7 -5.91 14.90 3.00
C SER A 7 -6.44 15.01 1.56
N VAL A 8 -7.14 13.98 1.06
CA VAL A 8 -7.78 13.95 -0.26
C VAL A 8 -8.74 15.13 -0.46
N PRO A 9 -9.64 15.49 0.48
CA PRO A 9 -10.44 16.71 0.35
C PRO A 9 -9.62 17.98 0.14
N GLU A 10 -8.52 18.15 0.86
CA GLU A 10 -7.63 19.31 0.71
C GLU A 10 -6.88 19.28 -0.63
N LEU A 11 -6.40 18.11 -1.05
CA LEU A 11 -5.75 17.92 -2.34
C LEU A 11 -6.72 18.21 -3.50
N VAL A 12 -7.97 17.79 -3.38
CA VAL A 12 -9.02 18.11 -4.35
C VAL A 12 -9.34 19.61 -4.33
N ALA A 13 -9.38 20.26 -3.16
CA ALA A 13 -9.56 21.71 -3.08
C ALA A 13 -8.41 22.47 -3.75
N ASN A 14 -7.18 21.96 -3.67
CA ASN A 14 -5.98 22.59 -4.24
C ASN A 14 -5.83 22.37 -5.75
N TYR A 15 -6.19 21.19 -6.26
CA TYR A 15 -5.89 20.78 -7.65
C TYR A 15 -7.15 20.53 -8.50
N GLY A 16 -8.33 20.46 -7.90
CA GLY A 16 -9.51 19.85 -8.51
C GLY A 16 -9.35 18.33 -8.68
N ALA A 17 -10.45 17.64 -8.99
CA ALA A 17 -10.44 16.18 -9.18
C ALA A 17 -9.53 15.75 -10.34
N SER A 18 -9.68 16.38 -11.51
CA SER A 18 -8.86 16.07 -12.70
C SER A 18 -7.38 16.40 -12.49
N GLY A 19 -7.08 17.57 -11.92
CA GLY A 19 -5.68 17.97 -11.67
C GLY A 19 -4.99 17.09 -10.63
N LEU A 20 -5.74 16.61 -9.62
CA LEU A 20 -5.21 15.62 -8.67
C LEU A 20 -4.86 14.31 -9.39
N PHE A 21 -5.75 13.80 -10.26
CA PHE A 21 -5.51 12.56 -10.99
C PHE A 21 -4.32 12.68 -11.93
N GLU A 22 -4.21 13.79 -12.67
CA GLU A 22 -3.07 14.07 -13.55
C GLU A 22 -1.75 14.09 -12.77
N LYS A 23 -1.71 14.75 -11.61
CA LYS A 23 -0.52 14.79 -10.74
C LYS A 23 -0.13 13.42 -10.22
N ILE A 24 -1.08 12.66 -9.68
CA ILE A 24 -0.80 11.31 -9.18
C ILE A 24 -0.35 10.42 -10.34
N ALA A 25 -1.05 10.46 -11.48
CA ALA A 25 -0.72 9.66 -12.66
C ALA A 25 0.70 9.94 -13.18
N ALA A 26 1.11 11.21 -13.23
CA ALA A 26 2.45 11.61 -13.66
C ALA A 26 3.58 11.13 -12.71
N HIS A 27 3.22 10.73 -11.48
CA HIS A 27 4.18 10.41 -10.42
C HIS A 27 4.02 9.00 -9.85
N ILE A 28 3.09 8.20 -10.36
CA ILE A 28 3.10 6.75 -10.08
C ILE A 28 4.43 6.20 -10.60
N PRO A 29 5.19 5.46 -9.76
CA PRO A 29 6.45 4.88 -10.20
C PRO A 29 6.26 4.04 -11.46
N ALA A 30 7.07 4.32 -12.49
CA ALA A 30 7.05 3.59 -13.75
C ALA A 30 7.33 2.09 -13.57
N GLU A 31 8.01 1.73 -12.48
CA GLU A 31 8.35 0.35 -12.11
C GLU A 31 7.15 -0.45 -11.59
N ARG A 32 5.97 0.15 -11.34
CA ARG A 32 4.79 -0.59 -10.87
C ARG A 32 4.43 -1.70 -11.87
N GLY A 33 4.23 -2.92 -11.37
CA GLY A 33 4.14 -4.15 -12.16
C GLY A 33 5.49 -4.87 -12.33
N SER A 34 6.56 -4.32 -11.76
CA SER A 34 7.91 -4.87 -11.80
C SER A 34 8.76 -4.52 -10.57
N ARG A 35 8.15 -4.02 -9.48
CA ARG A 35 8.87 -3.60 -8.26
C ARG A 35 9.51 -4.78 -7.50
N PHE A 36 8.96 -5.98 -7.68
CA PHE A 36 9.44 -7.24 -7.13
C PHE A 36 8.83 -8.40 -7.95
N SER A 37 9.28 -9.65 -7.70
CA SER A 37 8.76 -10.83 -8.39
C SER A 37 7.27 -11.04 -8.12
N GLY A 38 6.43 -11.09 -9.16
CA GLY A 38 4.98 -11.21 -9.00
C GLY A 38 4.25 -9.88 -8.70
N ASP A 39 4.93 -8.73 -8.79
CA ASP A 39 4.27 -7.43 -8.74
C ASP A 39 3.31 -7.24 -9.92
N ILE A 40 2.14 -6.64 -9.65
CA ILE A 40 1.09 -6.39 -10.63
C ILE A 40 0.47 -5.01 -10.39
N TYR A 41 -0.13 -4.43 -11.42
CA TYR A 41 -0.58 -3.03 -11.41
C TYR A 41 -1.61 -2.68 -10.33
N ASN A 42 -2.42 -3.65 -9.90
CA ASN A 42 -3.43 -3.45 -8.86
C ASN A 42 -2.84 -3.45 -7.44
N ILE A 43 -1.55 -3.76 -7.24
CA ILE A 43 -0.88 -3.65 -5.93
C ILE A 43 -0.55 -2.17 -5.69
N ALA A 44 -1.28 -1.55 -4.77
CA ALA A 44 -1.10 -0.13 -4.44
C ALA A 44 0.10 0.10 -3.54
N LEU A 45 0.30 -0.81 -2.58
CA LEU A 45 1.32 -0.74 -1.54
C LEU A 45 1.76 -2.17 -1.19
N TYR A 46 3.01 -2.31 -0.75
CA TYR A 46 3.52 -3.58 -0.23
C TYR A 46 4.44 -3.34 0.97
N ILE A 47 4.53 -4.34 1.83
CA ILE A 47 5.45 -4.37 2.96
C ILE A 47 6.57 -5.37 2.67
N GLN A 48 7.80 -4.87 2.73
CA GLN A 48 9.01 -5.67 2.84
C GLN A 48 9.42 -5.81 4.30
N ARG A 49 10.18 -6.87 4.59
CA ARG A 49 10.65 -7.15 5.95
C ARG A 49 12.14 -7.43 5.96
N SER A 50 12.73 -7.28 7.13
CA SER A 50 14.14 -7.61 7.35
C SER A 50 14.47 -9.11 7.39
N LYS A 51 13.50 -10.01 7.11
CA LYS A 51 13.63 -11.45 7.36
C LYS A 51 13.92 -12.26 6.09
N ASN A 52 13.18 -12.00 5.03
CA ASN A 52 13.25 -12.71 3.76
C ASN A 52 12.67 -11.81 2.65
N GLU A 53 12.64 -12.32 1.43
CA GLU A 53 12.13 -11.59 0.27
C GLU A 53 10.60 -11.58 0.17
N ASN A 54 9.89 -12.34 1.02
CA ASN A 54 8.44 -12.37 1.01
C ASN A 54 7.86 -10.98 1.29
N VAL A 55 6.80 -10.64 0.56
CA VAL A 55 6.12 -9.36 0.68
C VAL A 55 4.66 -9.53 1.03
N VAL A 56 4.14 -8.62 1.86
CA VAL A 56 2.69 -8.46 1.99
C VAL A 56 2.23 -7.44 0.98
N CYS A 57 1.26 -7.81 0.15
CA CYS A 57 0.68 -6.94 -0.85
C CYS A 57 -0.67 -6.40 -0.38
N TYR A 58 -0.94 -5.13 -0.70
CA TYR A 58 -2.25 -4.51 -0.56
C TYR A 58 -2.73 -4.13 -1.96
N ALA A 59 -3.50 -5.03 -2.55
CA ALA A 59 -4.05 -4.86 -3.89
C ALA A 59 -5.47 -4.31 -3.82
N ALA A 60 -5.89 -3.65 -4.90
CA ALA A 60 -7.29 -3.27 -5.06
C ALA A 60 -8.18 -4.49 -5.22
N ASP A 61 -9.28 -4.49 -4.47
CA ASP A 61 -10.43 -5.34 -4.74
C ASP A 61 -11.52 -4.47 -5.40
N PHE A 62 -11.61 -4.61 -6.73
CA PHE A 62 -12.56 -3.85 -7.54
C PHE A 62 -13.91 -4.56 -7.60
N GLU A 63 -14.99 -3.79 -7.50
CA GLU A 63 -16.32 -4.21 -7.93
C GLU A 63 -16.46 -4.07 -9.45
N ASP A 64 -15.93 -2.98 -10.02
CA ASP A 64 -15.79 -2.76 -11.46
C ASP A 64 -14.42 -2.13 -11.76
N ALA A 65 -13.49 -2.94 -12.26
CA ALA A 65 -12.14 -2.49 -12.59
C ALA A 65 -12.09 -1.55 -13.82
N ALA A 66 -13.04 -1.66 -14.75
CA ALA A 66 -13.11 -0.82 -15.95
C ALA A 66 -13.61 0.58 -15.62
N ALA A 67 -14.50 0.70 -14.63
CA ALA A 67 -14.98 1.97 -14.09
C ALA A 67 -14.16 2.48 -12.88
N GLY A 68 -13.24 1.68 -12.36
CA GLY A 68 -12.42 2.04 -11.19
C GLY A 68 -13.15 1.99 -9.86
N VAL A 69 -14.26 1.27 -9.80
CA VAL A 69 -15.11 1.17 -8.61
C VAL A 69 -14.55 0.10 -7.69
N LEU A 70 -14.06 0.51 -6.52
CA LEU A 70 -13.60 -0.38 -5.46
C LEU A 70 -14.80 -0.95 -4.69
N LYS A 71 -14.68 -2.18 -4.17
CA LYS A 71 -15.73 -2.77 -3.33
C LYS A 71 -15.94 -1.89 -2.08
N PRO A 72 -17.16 -1.41 -1.80
CA PRO A 72 -17.41 -0.48 -0.69
C PRO A 72 -17.00 -1.00 0.69
N SER A 73 -17.27 -2.27 0.99
CA SER A 73 -17.04 -2.88 2.31
C SER A 73 -15.66 -3.50 2.49
N ALA A 74 -14.95 -3.78 1.39
CA ALA A 74 -13.66 -4.44 1.40
C ALA A 74 -12.83 -4.02 0.17
N PRO A 75 -12.37 -2.76 0.10
CA PRO A 75 -11.72 -2.20 -1.10
C PRO A 75 -10.28 -2.71 -1.32
N ILE A 76 -9.73 -3.46 -0.36
CA ILE A 76 -8.33 -3.90 -0.34
C ILE A 76 -8.27 -5.41 -0.08
N ASP A 77 -7.59 -6.10 -0.99
CA ASP A 77 -7.20 -7.50 -0.87
C ASP A 77 -5.76 -7.59 -0.36
N ALA A 78 -5.58 -8.09 0.86
CA ALA A 78 -4.29 -8.18 1.54
C ALA A 78 -3.82 -9.64 1.66
N TYR A 79 -2.66 -9.94 1.10
CA TYR A 79 -2.11 -11.30 1.00
C TYR A 79 -0.58 -11.31 1.02
N TRP A 80 0.01 -12.46 1.32
CA TRP A 80 1.43 -12.75 1.14
C TRP A 80 1.72 -13.13 -0.30
N LEU A 81 2.88 -12.70 -0.79
CA LEU A 81 3.58 -13.36 -1.88
C LEU A 81 4.87 -13.97 -1.33
N ASP A 82 4.93 -15.30 -1.33
CA ASP A 82 6.09 -16.07 -0.89
C ASP A 82 7.07 -16.20 -2.06
N ILE A 83 7.84 -15.14 -2.29
CA ILE A 83 8.69 -14.97 -3.48
C ILE A 83 10.16 -15.30 -3.20
N ASP A 84 10.46 -15.81 -2.02
CA ASP A 84 11.79 -16.32 -1.68
C ASP A 84 12.21 -17.40 -2.70
N PRO A 85 13.34 -17.23 -3.42
CA PRO A 85 13.72 -18.13 -4.51
C PRO A 85 13.85 -19.60 -4.11
N GLU A 86 14.33 -19.88 -2.89
CA GLU A 86 14.49 -21.25 -2.39
C GLU A 86 13.11 -21.88 -2.17
N TYR A 87 12.18 -21.12 -1.59
CA TYR A 87 10.81 -21.56 -1.38
C TYR A 87 10.04 -21.76 -2.69
N VAL A 88 10.13 -20.81 -3.62
CA VAL A 88 9.48 -20.91 -4.94
C VAL A 88 9.99 -22.16 -5.67
N THR A 89 11.30 -22.39 -5.71
CA THR A 89 11.88 -23.57 -6.37
C THR A 89 11.32 -24.88 -5.77
N ALA A 90 11.36 -25.00 -4.44
CA ALA A 90 10.90 -26.20 -3.74
C ALA A 90 9.38 -26.45 -3.87
N THR A 91 8.57 -25.40 -4.00
CA THR A 91 7.12 -25.52 -4.18
C THR A 91 6.75 -25.84 -5.64
N ARG A 92 7.49 -25.30 -6.62
CA ARG A 92 7.33 -25.68 -8.04
C ARG A 92 7.63 -27.15 -8.27
N GLU A 93 8.67 -27.71 -7.63
CA GLU A 93 8.95 -29.15 -7.69
C GLU A 93 7.79 -30.02 -7.16
N LYS A 94 6.98 -29.47 -6.24
CA LYS A 94 5.79 -30.12 -5.68
C LYS A 94 4.52 -29.84 -6.49
N GLY A 95 4.63 -29.14 -7.63
CA GLY A 95 3.51 -28.84 -8.54
C GLY A 95 2.67 -27.63 -8.13
N GLN A 96 3.08 -26.84 -7.14
CA GLN A 96 2.38 -25.59 -6.81
C GLN A 96 2.61 -24.56 -7.91
N LEU A 97 1.55 -23.87 -8.37
CA LEU A 97 1.62 -22.97 -9.54
C LEU A 97 1.53 -21.47 -9.17
N HIS A 98 1.32 -21.14 -7.89
CA HIS A 98 1.19 -19.77 -7.42
C HIS A 98 1.90 -19.53 -6.09
N ASP A 99 2.37 -18.30 -5.90
CA ASP A 99 3.11 -17.86 -4.70
C ASP A 99 2.24 -17.05 -3.72
N ARG A 100 0.99 -16.79 -4.11
CA ARG A 100 0.02 -16.11 -3.26
C ARG A 100 -0.42 -17.00 -2.10
N CYS A 101 -0.34 -16.44 -0.89
CA CYS A 101 -0.82 -17.05 0.34
C CYS A 101 -1.70 -16.07 1.13
N GLU A 102 -2.80 -16.54 1.69
CA GLU A 102 -3.70 -15.69 2.47
C GLU A 102 -3.08 -15.35 3.83
N LEU A 103 -3.33 -14.12 4.31
CA LEU A 103 -2.96 -13.76 5.68
C LEU A 103 -3.78 -14.61 6.66
N ASN A 104 -3.10 -15.24 7.63
CA ASN A 104 -3.77 -15.95 8.71
C ASN A 104 -4.32 -14.97 9.77
N LEU A 105 -5.07 -15.48 10.77
CA LEU A 105 -5.69 -14.64 11.80
C LEU A 105 -4.65 -13.82 12.61
N ILE A 106 -3.49 -14.40 12.89
CA ILE A 106 -2.42 -13.74 13.65
C ILE A 106 -1.82 -12.61 12.80
N ASP A 107 -1.49 -12.89 11.54
CA ASP A 107 -0.99 -11.89 10.60
C ASP A 107 -1.93 -10.69 10.48
N ARG A 108 -3.23 -10.96 10.32
CA ARG A 108 -4.27 -9.92 10.20
C ARG A 108 -4.41 -9.11 11.48
N THR A 109 -4.38 -9.74 12.65
CA THR A 109 -4.64 -9.04 13.91
C THR A 109 -3.42 -8.32 14.47
N MET A 110 -2.20 -8.78 14.17
CA MET A 110 -1.00 -8.32 14.85
C MET A 110 -0.04 -7.49 14.02
N ALA A 111 -0.05 -7.61 12.68
CA ALA A 111 0.96 -6.96 11.86
C ALA A 111 0.40 -6.36 10.57
N TYR A 112 -0.23 -7.19 9.73
CA TYR A 112 -0.46 -6.83 8.32
C TYR A 112 -1.93 -6.57 7.98
N GLY A 113 -2.83 -6.70 8.95
CA GLY A 113 -4.21 -6.32 8.73
C GLY A 113 -4.38 -4.83 8.50
N HIS A 114 -5.55 -4.51 7.97
CA HIS A 114 -6.02 -3.15 7.74
C HIS A 114 -7.51 -3.07 8.04
N SER A 115 -8.01 -1.86 8.25
CA SER A 115 -9.43 -1.54 8.29
C SER A 115 -9.69 -0.33 7.39
N ALA A 116 -10.67 -0.43 6.51
CA ALA A 116 -11.15 0.67 5.68
C ALA A 116 -12.45 1.25 6.25
N SER A 117 -12.65 2.56 6.10
CA SER A 117 -13.96 3.18 6.33
C SER A 117 -14.96 2.81 5.23
N GLU A 118 -16.22 3.18 5.40
CA GLU A 118 -17.15 3.35 4.26
C GLU A 118 -16.58 4.34 3.23
N PRO A 119 -16.96 4.22 1.94
CA PRO A 119 -16.51 5.14 0.90
C PRO A 119 -16.94 6.58 1.21
N LYS A 120 -16.06 7.51 0.90
CA LYS A 120 -16.25 8.96 1.06
C LYS A 120 -16.10 9.64 -0.29
N ASP A 121 -16.77 10.77 -0.47
CA ASP A 121 -16.66 11.60 -1.66
C ASP A 121 -15.98 12.93 -1.32
N ALA A 122 -15.08 13.37 -2.21
CA ALA A 122 -14.55 14.72 -2.25
C ALA A 122 -14.69 15.25 -3.69
N SER A 123 -15.82 15.90 -3.97
CA SER A 123 -16.10 16.54 -5.27
C SER A 123 -15.96 15.57 -6.45
N GLY A 124 -16.53 14.36 -6.33
CA GLY A 124 -16.45 13.32 -7.35
C GLY A 124 -15.22 12.43 -7.28
N VAL A 125 -14.35 12.61 -6.27
CA VAL A 125 -13.28 11.67 -5.95
C VAL A 125 -13.71 10.77 -4.80
N THR A 126 -13.97 9.50 -5.12
CA THR A 126 -14.22 8.48 -4.10
C THR A 126 -12.92 8.05 -3.43
N TYR A 127 -12.90 8.05 -2.10
CA TYR A 127 -11.75 7.60 -1.30
C TYR A 127 -12.19 6.90 -0.02
N TYR A 128 -11.26 6.17 0.58
CA TYR A 128 -11.43 5.43 1.83
C TYR A 128 -10.36 5.88 2.82
N ASP A 129 -10.73 5.97 4.09
CA ASP A 129 -9.75 6.08 5.16
C ASP A 129 -9.31 4.69 5.57
N VAL A 130 -8.00 4.42 5.55
CA VAL A 130 -7.43 3.10 5.82
C VAL A 130 -6.44 3.18 6.96
N LYS A 131 -6.64 2.36 7.99
CA LYS A 131 -5.70 2.19 9.10
C LYS A 131 -5.02 0.84 8.95
N PHE A 132 -3.69 0.85 8.99
CA PHE A 132 -2.88 -0.36 9.01
C PHE A 132 -2.44 -0.70 10.43
N VAL A 133 -2.40 -2.00 10.74
CA VAL A 133 -1.89 -2.48 12.04
C VAL A 133 -0.40 -2.15 12.18
N ALA A 134 0.42 -2.38 11.14
CA ALA A 134 1.87 -2.20 11.17
C ALA A 134 2.37 -0.78 11.47
N ILE A 135 1.67 0.25 10.98
CA ILE A 135 2.17 1.63 11.01
C ILE A 135 1.34 2.57 11.88
N SER A 136 0.25 2.09 12.51
CA SER A 136 -0.68 2.87 13.34
C SER A 136 -1.05 4.25 12.76
N ARG A 137 -0.96 4.38 11.43
CA ARG A 137 -1.16 5.60 10.66
C ARG A 137 -2.36 5.39 9.77
N LYS A 138 -3.13 6.46 9.63
CA LYS A 138 -4.22 6.57 8.67
C LYS A 138 -3.66 7.02 7.32
N MET A 139 -4.01 6.29 6.27
CA MET A 139 -3.77 6.65 4.88
C MET A 139 -5.10 6.79 4.17
N GLN A 140 -5.12 7.49 3.05
CA GLN A 140 -6.30 7.60 2.21
C GLN A 140 -6.10 6.80 0.93
N TYR A 141 -7.08 5.97 0.60
CA TYR A 141 -7.00 5.02 -0.48
C TYR A 141 -8.01 5.38 -1.56
N LEU A 142 -7.59 5.37 -2.82
CA LEU A 142 -8.43 5.74 -3.96
C LEU A 142 -7.93 5.07 -5.24
N ALA A 143 -8.81 4.95 -6.22
CA ALA A 143 -8.47 4.55 -7.57
C ALA A 143 -8.41 5.79 -8.47
N ILE A 144 -7.31 6.00 -9.18
CA ILE A 144 -7.16 7.12 -10.11
C ILE A 144 -7.21 6.64 -11.55
N ARG A 145 -7.83 7.42 -12.42
CA ARG A 145 -7.85 7.17 -13.87
C ARG A 145 -6.55 7.65 -14.50
N GLY A 146 -6.04 6.90 -15.46
CA GLY A 146 -4.89 7.33 -16.26
C GLY A 146 -3.54 6.91 -15.69
N GLY A 147 -3.48 5.83 -14.91
CA GLY A 147 -2.21 5.22 -14.52
C GLY A 147 -1.48 4.56 -15.70
N ILE A 148 -0.67 3.53 -15.44
CA ILE A 148 0.18 2.91 -16.47
C ILE A 148 -0.70 2.39 -17.63
N ASN A 149 -0.56 3.03 -18.80
CA ASN A 149 -1.31 2.84 -20.06
C ASN A 149 -2.62 3.63 -20.26
N GLY A 150 -2.92 4.65 -19.45
CA GLY A 150 -3.92 5.69 -19.77
C GLY A 150 -5.40 5.28 -19.76
N ASN A 151 -5.71 3.99 -19.83
CA ASN A 151 -7.07 3.45 -19.90
C ASN A 151 -7.43 2.50 -18.74
N THR A 152 -6.57 2.41 -17.74
CA THR A 152 -6.76 1.59 -16.54
C THR A 152 -6.84 2.46 -15.30
N PHE A 153 -7.60 2.00 -14.30
CA PHE A 153 -7.60 2.59 -12.98
C PHE A 153 -6.46 2.02 -12.15
N THR A 154 -5.71 2.91 -11.51
CA THR A 154 -4.58 2.53 -10.66
C THR A 154 -4.88 2.87 -9.21
N PRO A 155 -4.86 1.89 -8.30
CA PRO A 155 -5.08 2.15 -6.88
C PRO A 155 -3.84 2.74 -6.23
N VAL A 156 -4.03 3.73 -5.38
CA VAL A 156 -2.96 4.42 -4.67
C VAL A 156 -3.33 4.67 -3.22
N PHE A 157 -2.33 4.66 -2.35
CA PHE A 157 -2.43 5.20 -1.01
C PHE A 157 -1.78 6.58 -0.98
N VAL A 158 -2.50 7.55 -0.45
CA VAL A 158 -2.03 8.91 -0.20
C VAL A 158 -1.83 9.09 1.31
N SER A 159 -0.68 9.64 1.68
CA SER A 159 -0.37 9.99 3.06
C SER A 159 0.64 11.12 3.10
N VAL A 160 0.86 11.67 4.29
CA VAL A 160 1.97 12.57 4.55
C VAL A 160 3.20 11.73 4.86
N ILE A 161 4.26 11.92 4.08
CA ILE A 161 5.54 11.21 4.21
C ILE A 161 6.64 12.26 4.20
N GLY A 162 7.42 12.35 5.28
CA GLY A 162 8.47 13.36 5.39
C GLY A 162 7.95 14.80 5.31
N GLY A 163 6.72 15.03 5.79
CA GLY A 163 6.05 16.33 5.75
C GLY A 163 5.39 16.70 4.41
N GLN A 164 5.39 15.80 3.42
CA GLN A 164 4.82 16.05 2.10
C GLN A 164 3.68 15.09 1.76
N ALA A 165 2.62 15.60 1.12
CA ALA A 165 1.58 14.74 0.53
C ALA A 165 2.16 13.88 -0.57
N SER A 166 2.08 12.58 -0.38
CA SER A 166 2.80 11.60 -1.17
C SER A 166 1.92 10.42 -1.51
N VAL A 167 2.15 9.84 -2.69
CA VAL A 167 1.72 8.48 -3.01
C VAL A 167 2.66 7.51 -2.29
N ALA A 168 2.15 6.72 -1.35
CA ALA A 168 2.93 5.69 -0.69
C ALA A 168 3.23 4.54 -1.66
N THR A 169 4.48 4.08 -1.70
CA THR A 169 4.97 3.10 -2.68
C THR A 169 5.34 1.78 -2.04
N ARG A 170 6.09 1.82 -0.93
CA ARG A 170 6.43 0.66 -0.11
C ARG A 170 6.59 1.04 1.36
N ILE A 171 6.44 0.02 2.19
CA ILE A 171 6.81 0.05 3.60
C ILE A 171 7.93 -0.98 3.79
N TYR A 172 8.90 -0.65 4.61
CA TYR A 172 9.85 -1.63 5.14
C TYR A 172 9.68 -1.73 6.66
N VAL A 173 9.54 -2.96 7.15
CA VAL A 173 9.41 -3.25 8.58
C VAL A 173 10.64 -3.99 9.06
N LYS A 174 11.35 -3.38 10.01
CA LYS A 174 12.34 -4.08 10.82
C LYS A 174 11.65 -4.66 12.04
N SER A 175 11.70 -5.98 12.18
CA SER A 175 11.18 -6.67 13.36
C SER A 175 12.30 -7.38 14.10
N THR A 176 12.20 -7.46 15.42
CA THR A 176 13.05 -8.33 16.22
C THR A 176 12.46 -9.73 16.27
N GLU A 177 13.35 -10.73 16.20
CA GLU A 177 12.92 -12.12 16.41
C GLU A 177 12.85 -12.42 17.92
N PRO A 178 11.74 -13.02 18.37
CA PRO A 178 11.64 -13.44 19.75
C PRO A 178 12.66 -14.54 20.06
N LYS A 179 13.46 -14.36 21.12
CA LYS A 179 14.41 -15.38 21.60
C LYS A 179 13.75 -16.65 22.13
N HIS A 180 12.46 -16.59 22.45
CA HIS A 180 11.64 -17.69 22.94
C HIS A 180 10.28 -17.66 22.24
N PHE A 181 9.70 -18.83 21.94
CA PHE A 181 8.47 -18.90 21.15
C PHE A 181 7.21 -18.27 21.79
N TRP A 182 7.25 -18.00 23.09
CA TRP A 182 6.20 -17.26 23.82
C TRP A 182 6.30 -15.74 23.69
N ASN A 183 7.42 -15.22 23.18
CA ASN A 183 7.58 -13.79 22.94
C ASN A 183 6.99 -13.45 21.57
N LEU A 184 6.19 -12.40 21.52
CA LEU A 184 5.66 -11.90 20.26
C LEU A 184 6.75 -11.13 19.50
N PRO A 185 6.77 -11.20 18.15
CA PRO A 185 7.62 -10.32 17.36
C PRO A 185 7.32 -8.86 17.70
N SER A 186 8.35 -8.03 17.82
CA SER A 186 8.17 -6.58 17.99
C SER A 186 8.69 -5.84 16.78
N VAL A 187 8.01 -4.76 16.40
CA VAL A 187 8.47 -3.85 15.35
C VAL A 187 9.46 -2.88 15.96
N GLU A 188 10.71 -2.92 15.48
CA GLU A 188 11.79 -2.03 15.92
C GLU A 188 11.66 -0.66 15.26
N TYR A 189 11.46 -0.65 13.94
CA TYR A 189 11.14 0.56 13.20
C TYR A 189 10.43 0.22 11.89
N VAL A 190 9.74 1.22 11.36
CA VAL A 190 9.12 1.20 10.05
C VAL A 190 9.71 2.32 9.20
N GLU A 191 10.00 2.03 7.94
CA GLU A 191 10.34 3.03 6.94
C GLU A 191 9.21 3.08 5.92
N LEU A 192 8.74 4.29 5.65
CA LEU A 192 7.68 4.58 4.69
C LEU A 192 8.29 5.35 3.53
N PHE A 193 8.09 4.83 2.32
CA PHE A 193 8.59 5.41 1.08
C PHE A 193 7.41 5.88 0.23
N GLY A 194 7.61 6.99 -0.48
CA GLY A 194 6.61 7.54 -1.36
C GLY A 194 7.18 8.42 -2.45
N VAL A 195 6.28 9.04 -3.18
CA VAL A 195 6.56 10.05 -4.20
C VAL A 195 5.66 11.25 -3.94
N SER A 196 6.24 12.44 -3.85
CA SER A 196 5.51 13.70 -3.61
C SER A 196 4.51 13.96 -4.75
N ILE A 197 3.26 14.22 -4.41
CA ILE A 197 2.21 14.58 -5.39
C ILE A 197 2.49 15.93 -6.03
N ALA A 198 3.18 16.83 -5.31
CA ALA A 198 3.47 18.16 -5.79
C ALA A 198 4.64 18.18 -6.78
N THR A 199 5.72 17.45 -6.48
CA THR A 199 7.00 17.56 -7.18
C THR A 199 7.43 16.30 -7.95
N GLY A 200 6.87 15.13 -7.63
CA GLY A 200 7.33 13.85 -8.17
C GLY A 200 8.64 13.34 -7.54
N GLU A 201 9.18 14.04 -6.54
CA GLU A 201 10.41 13.61 -5.86
C GLU A 201 10.14 12.49 -4.85
N ALA A 202 11.13 11.64 -4.61
CA ALA A 202 11.05 10.59 -3.62
C ALA A 202 10.88 11.17 -2.21
N THR A 203 9.92 10.64 -1.45
CA THR A 203 9.69 10.99 -0.05
C THR A 203 9.99 9.79 0.85
N TYR A 204 10.47 10.09 2.05
CA TYR A 204 10.90 9.08 3.01
C TYR A 204 10.57 9.52 4.43
N GLU A 205 10.16 8.57 5.25
CA GLU A 205 10.01 8.76 6.69
C GLU A 205 10.38 7.49 7.45
N LYS A 206 11.12 7.65 8.54
CA LYS A 206 11.38 6.58 9.50
C LYS A 206 10.55 6.79 10.75
N ILE A 207 9.75 5.80 11.10
CA ILE A 207 8.91 5.75 12.28
C ILE A 207 9.55 4.74 13.24
N THR A 208 10.14 5.21 14.33
CA THR A 208 10.59 4.35 15.43
C THR A 208 9.42 4.11 16.37
N SER A 209 9.25 2.87 16.83
CA SER A 209 8.38 2.61 17.97
C SER A 209 8.90 3.42 19.17
N ALA A 210 8.02 4.24 19.74
CA ALA A 210 8.29 4.91 21.02
C ALA A 210 8.17 3.91 22.17
#